data_AF-A0A0V1EEE8-F1
#
_entry.id   AF-A0A0V1EEE8-F1
#
_cell.length_a   1.000
_cell.length_b   1.000
_cell.length_c   1.000
_cell.angle_alpha   90.00
_cell.angle_beta   90.00
_cell.angle_gamma   90.00
#
_symmetry.space_group_name_H-M   'P 1'
#
loop_
_entity.id
_entity.type
_entity.pdbx_description
1 polymer ?
#
loop_
_entity_poly.entity_id
_entity_poly.type
_entity_poly.pdbx_seq_one_letter_code
_entity_poly.pdbx_strand_id
1 'polypeptide(L)'
;LKNKLQTLQYKWLFFMESQTVVDVIRLTQFLAKFDPEKQYFIGHALTDLSMTIIHHFSSEKLKYPELGAGFVISKATFNFAVELVKSKESSALMFIIDAMYELALLLHNNSFGVELTDEPMFCTLAEHSSCITGYVYDDSECTGNVSSEDVVFAVKTWNGNHQTRIPILKQTWVSKDIQVIFFSDVEDRNIPTVKVNVENTKEGHCEKTLNILQYFNEINNRKYKWIVLADDDTLLNVAALFRLLRCYNSESRMVLGQRYGFHFNADGTGGFDYPTLGAGAVFPSPVVSTLAFILQCTSKDAPDDMSIGFYLSNSDIPIVHSSSFHQAPSSSYAHDYLHKMPMISFHSFFNGNPLENFEQYLKEEFLKNDEEEEHLAKREL
;
A
#
# COMPACT_ATOMS: atom_id res chain seq x y z
N LEU A 1 -14.80 12.55 10.27
CA LEU A 1 -15.92 12.58 9.29
C LEU A 1 -17.20 13.22 9.82
N LYS A 2 -17.75 12.79 10.97
CA LYS A 2 -19.02 13.32 11.55
C LYS A 2 -19.15 14.84 11.49
N ASN A 3 -18.13 15.58 11.94
CA ASN A 3 -18.16 17.04 11.98
C ASN A 3 -18.32 17.67 10.58
N LYS A 4 -17.73 17.07 9.54
CA LYS A 4 -17.86 17.54 8.14
C LYS A 4 -19.27 17.31 7.58
N LEU A 5 -20.00 16.33 8.10
CA LEU A 5 -21.32 15.94 7.61
C LEU A 5 -22.48 16.66 8.33
N GLN A 6 -22.22 17.41 9.41
CA GLN A 6 -23.28 18.02 10.25
C GLN A 6 -24.20 18.97 9.47
N THR A 7 -23.68 19.64 8.44
CA THR A 7 -24.41 20.62 7.63
C THR A 7 -25.01 20.02 6.37
N LEU A 8 -24.73 18.75 6.07
CA LEU A 8 -25.18 18.08 4.85
C LEU A 8 -26.41 17.21 5.14
N GLN A 9 -27.39 17.25 4.25
CA GLN A 9 -28.46 16.26 4.23
C GLN A 9 -28.01 15.06 3.38
N TYR A 10 -27.85 13.90 4.02
CA TYR A 10 -27.45 12.66 3.36
C TYR A 10 -28.25 11.47 3.89
N LYS A 11 -28.41 10.45 3.04
CA LYS A 11 -29.04 9.16 3.38
C LYS A 11 -28.05 8.01 3.38
N TRP A 12 -27.00 8.13 2.57
CA TRP A 12 -25.98 7.13 2.32
C TRP A 12 -24.62 7.81 2.28
N LEU A 13 -23.60 7.08 2.73
CA LEU A 13 -22.21 7.42 2.50
C LEU A 13 -21.62 6.36 1.58
N PHE A 14 -20.92 6.80 0.55
CA PHE A 14 -20.21 5.94 -0.39
C PHE A 14 -18.72 6.16 -0.22
N PHE A 15 -17.98 5.08 0.00
CA PHE A 15 -16.53 5.04 0.18
C PHE A 15 -15.92 4.34 -1.04
N MET A 16 -14.85 4.91 -1.59
CA MET A 16 -14.23 4.45 -2.83
C MET A 16 -12.77 4.91 -2.92
N GLU A 17 -11.99 4.25 -3.77
CA GLU A 17 -10.69 4.75 -4.21
C GLU A 17 -10.87 5.87 -5.26
N SER A 18 -9.81 6.65 -5.52
CA SER A 18 -9.85 7.77 -6.48
C SER A 18 -10.08 7.33 -7.94
N GLN A 19 -9.80 6.06 -8.25
CA GLN A 19 -9.94 5.47 -9.58
C GLN A 19 -11.19 4.59 -9.72
N THR A 20 -12.06 4.56 -8.70
CA THR A 20 -13.36 3.90 -8.80
C THR A 20 -14.31 4.73 -9.66
N VAL A 21 -14.81 4.14 -10.74
CA VAL A 21 -15.88 4.73 -11.57
C VAL A 21 -17.25 4.29 -11.05
N VAL A 22 -18.24 5.17 -11.16
CA VAL A 22 -19.58 4.97 -10.58
C VAL A 22 -20.67 5.35 -11.57
N ASP A 23 -21.56 4.42 -11.89
CA ASP A 23 -22.85 4.73 -12.51
C ASP A 23 -23.81 5.26 -11.43
N VAL A 24 -23.83 6.58 -11.28
CA VAL A 24 -24.64 7.27 -10.26
C VAL A 24 -26.14 7.01 -10.44
N ILE A 25 -26.62 6.82 -11.67
CA ILE A 25 -28.03 6.53 -11.94
C ILE A 25 -28.38 5.16 -11.39
N ARG A 26 -27.58 4.15 -11.74
CA ARG A 26 -27.78 2.78 -11.28
C ARG A 26 -27.60 2.65 -9.76
N LEU A 27 -26.60 3.33 -9.20
CA LEU A 27 -26.40 3.40 -7.75
C LEU A 27 -27.64 3.97 -7.05
N THR A 28 -28.18 5.07 -7.56
CA THR A 28 -29.37 5.71 -6.97
C THR A 28 -30.60 4.80 -7.05
N GLN A 29 -30.82 4.14 -8.19
CA GLN A 29 -31.90 3.17 -8.36
C GLN A 29 -31.75 1.95 -7.45
N PHE A 30 -30.52 1.49 -7.24
CA PHE A 30 -30.20 0.42 -6.32
C PHE A 30 -30.53 0.81 -4.87
N LEU A 31 -30.02 1.96 -4.41
CA LEU A 31 -30.21 2.45 -3.04
C LEU A 31 -31.66 2.81 -2.71
N ALA A 32 -32.47 3.17 -3.72
CA ALA A 32 -33.89 3.47 -3.54
C ALA A 32 -34.72 2.27 -3.02
N LYS A 33 -34.18 1.05 -3.11
CA LYS A 33 -34.82 -0.18 -2.61
C LYS A 33 -34.68 -0.36 -1.10
N PHE A 34 -33.84 0.44 -0.44
CA PHE A 34 -33.46 0.29 0.96
C PHE A 34 -33.93 1.48 1.80
N ASP A 35 -34.26 1.21 3.06
CA ASP A 35 -34.60 2.25 4.04
C ASP A 35 -33.33 2.79 4.72
N PRO A 36 -32.88 4.03 4.47
CA PRO A 36 -31.62 4.55 4.99
C PRO A 36 -31.57 4.71 6.52
N GLU A 37 -32.73 4.62 7.20
CA GLU A 37 -32.82 4.64 8.66
C GLU A 37 -32.64 3.22 9.27
N LYS A 38 -32.49 2.19 8.43
CA LYS A 38 -32.02 0.85 8.83
C LYS A 38 -30.56 0.67 8.52
N GLN A 39 -29.90 -0.20 9.28
CA GLN A 39 -28.47 -0.49 9.13
C GLN A 39 -28.22 -1.33 7.87
N TYR A 40 -27.40 -0.78 6.98
CA TYR A 40 -26.87 -1.44 5.79
C TYR A 40 -25.38 -1.15 5.63
N PHE A 41 -24.63 -2.18 5.25
CA PHE A 41 -23.23 -2.14 4.83
C PHE A 41 -23.12 -3.05 3.61
N ILE A 42 -22.94 -2.48 2.43
CA ILE A 42 -23.10 -3.18 1.15
C ILE A 42 -21.94 -2.84 0.22
N GLY A 43 -21.35 -3.84 -0.43
CA GLY A 43 -20.26 -3.68 -1.40
C GLY A 43 -19.77 -5.05 -1.88
N HIS A 44 -18.66 -5.07 -2.62
CA HIS A 44 -17.98 -6.31 -3.01
C HIS A 44 -17.29 -6.93 -1.79
N ALA A 45 -17.70 -8.13 -1.38
CA ALA A 45 -17.14 -8.77 -0.20
C ALA A 45 -15.91 -9.61 -0.53
N LEU A 46 -14.79 -9.30 0.13
CA LEU A 46 -13.62 -10.15 0.20
C LEU A 46 -13.68 -11.05 1.43
N THR A 47 -12.99 -12.18 1.35
CA THR A 47 -12.77 -13.11 2.47
C THR A 47 -11.37 -13.70 2.37
N ASP A 48 -10.73 -13.88 3.52
CA ASP A 48 -9.46 -14.59 3.60
C ASP A 48 -9.61 -16.08 3.29
N LEU A 49 -8.68 -16.61 2.48
CA LEU A 49 -8.56 -18.05 2.24
C LEU A 49 -7.87 -18.78 3.40
N SER A 50 -7.06 -18.07 4.17
CA SER A 50 -6.29 -18.56 5.31
C SER A 50 -5.99 -17.42 6.28
N MET A 51 -5.60 -17.71 7.52
CA MET A 51 -5.15 -16.69 8.47
C MET A 51 -3.96 -15.90 7.88
N THR A 52 -4.12 -14.59 7.74
CA THR A 52 -3.10 -13.71 7.17
C THR A 52 -2.56 -12.75 8.24
N ILE A 53 -1.31 -12.30 8.06
CA ILE A 53 -0.74 -11.27 8.94
C ILE A 53 -1.48 -9.94 8.80
N ILE A 54 -1.98 -9.64 7.61
CA ILE A 54 -2.69 -8.37 7.34
C ILE A 54 -3.99 -8.25 8.13
N HIS A 55 -4.57 -9.38 8.55
CA HIS A 55 -5.74 -9.46 9.43
C HIS A 55 -5.41 -10.11 10.78
N HIS A 56 -4.19 -9.86 11.29
CA HIS A 56 -3.73 -10.25 12.64
C HIS A 56 -3.84 -11.75 12.95
N PHE A 57 -3.76 -12.61 11.93
CA PHE A 57 -4.00 -14.05 12.01
C PHE A 57 -5.36 -14.41 12.65
N SER A 58 -6.36 -13.55 12.43
CA SER A 58 -7.71 -13.75 12.94
C SER A 58 -8.29 -15.08 12.48
N SER A 59 -8.94 -15.80 13.41
CA SER A 59 -9.72 -17.00 13.10
C SER A 59 -11.14 -16.69 12.61
N GLU A 60 -11.55 -15.43 12.66
CA GLU A 60 -12.88 -15.00 12.24
C GLU A 60 -12.98 -15.04 10.71
N LYS A 61 -14.03 -15.68 10.18
CA LYS A 61 -14.37 -15.64 8.75
C LYS A 61 -15.14 -14.37 8.42
N LEU A 62 -14.51 -13.23 8.65
CA LEU A 62 -15.11 -11.92 8.46
C LEU A 62 -15.11 -11.54 6.97
N LYS A 63 -16.24 -10.99 6.50
CA LYS A 63 -16.33 -10.33 5.19
C LYS A 63 -15.93 -8.87 5.33
N TYR A 64 -15.05 -8.40 4.47
CA TYR A 64 -14.60 -7.01 4.44
C TYR A 64 -14.68 -6.45 3.01
N PRO A 65 -14.92 -5.15 2.84
CA PRO A 65 -15.22 -4.60 1.53
C PRO A 65 -13.94 -4.42 0.71
N GLU A 66 -14.01 -4.71 -0.59
CA GLU A 66 -12.97 -4.24 -1.50
C GLU A 66 -13.18 -2.76 -1.82
N LEU A 67 -12.22 -1.91 -1.42
CA LEU A 67 -12.33 -0.46 -1.55
C LEU A 67 -12.29 0.01 -3.01
N GLY A 68 -11.57 -0.70 -3.89
CA GLY A 68 -11.53 -0.39 -5.33
C GLY A 68 -12.88 -0.55 -6.01
N ALA A 69 -13.70 -1.52 -5.59
CA ALA A 69 -15.11 -1.64 -5.99
C ALA A 69 -16.01 -0.60 -5.30
N GLY A 70 -15.55 -0.06 -4.18
CA GLY A 70 -16.30 0.83 -3.32
C GLY A 70 -17.39 0.12 -2.53
N PHE A 71 -17.91 0.80 -1.51
CA PHE A 71 -19.00 0.29 -0.68
C PHE A 71 -19.84 1.43 -0.13
N VAL A 72 -21.10 1.12 0.20
CA VAL A 72 -22.04 2.04 0.83
C VAL A 72 -22.33 1.64 2.27
N ILE A 73 -22.50 2.65 3.12
CA ILE A 73 -23.13 2.49 4.42
C ILE A 73 -24.33 3.44 4.52
N SER A 74 -25.41 2.94 5.12
CA SER A 74 -26.58 3.76 5.45
C SER A 74 -26.23 4.81 6.51
N LYS A 75 -27.05 5.87 6.59
CA LYS A 75 -26.97 6.85 7.68
C LYS A 75 -27.08 6.20 9.07
N ALA A 76 -27.95 5.19 9.21
CA ALA A 76 -28.09 4.44 10.46
C ALA A 76 -26.80 3.69 10.85
N THR A 77 -26.17 2.98 9.90
CA THR A 77 -24.88 2.32 10.12
C THR A 77 -23.78 3.31 10.48
N PHE A 78 -23.71 4.46 9.81
CA PHE A 78 -22.73 5.49 10.12
C PHE A 78 -22.90 6.04 11.53
N ASN A 79 -24.14 6.36 11.92
CA ASN A 79 -24.43 6.83 13.28
C ASN A 79 -24.08 5.77 14.34
N PHE A 80 -24.38 4.50 14.05
CA PHE A 80 -23.97 3.38 14.90
C PHE A 80 -22.45 3.31 15.07
N ALA A 81 -21.67 3.32 13.98
CA ALA A 81 -20.20 3.34 14.03
C ALA A 81 -19.66 4.54 14.84
N VAL A 82 -20.26 5.71 14.68
CA VAL A 82 -19.89 6.91 15.43
C VAL A 82 -20.11 6.75 16.93
N GLU A 83 -21.22 6.13 17.35
CA GLU A 83 -21.47 5.89 18.77
C GLU A 83 -20.56 4.78 19.31
N LEU A 84 -20.24 3.75 18.53
CA LEU A 84 -19.24 2.73 18.90
C LEU A 84 -17.87 3.35 19.18
N VAL A 85 -17.40 4.22 18.29
CA VAL A 85 -16.11 4.91 18.43
C VAL A 85 -16.08 5.78 19.71
N LYS A 86 -17.18 6.45 20.04
CA LYS A 86 -17.28 7.24 21.27
C LYS A 86 -17.39 6.39 22.54
N SER A 87 -18.04 5.23 22.46
CA SER A 87 -18.31 4.38 23.62
C SER A 87 -17.15 3.47 23.99
N LYS A 88 -16.26 3.15 23.04
CA LYS A 88 -15.03 2.42 23.33
C LYS A 88 -14.13 3.33 24.16
N GLU A 89 -13.96 3.02 25.45
CA GLU A 89 -12.79 3.48 26.20
C GLU A 89 -11.55 3.05 25.42
N SER A 90 -10.59 3.95 25.25
CA SER A 90 -9.41 3.85 24.38
C SER A 90 -8.58 2.57 24.53
N SER A 91 -9.06 1.41 24.06
CA SER A 91 -8.19 0.32 23.68
C SER A 91 -7.60 0.72 22.35
N ALA A 92 -6.46 1.40 22.38
CA ALA A 92 -5.70 1.72 21.19
C ALA A 92 -5.47 0.43 20.40
N LEU A 93 -5.88 0.41 19.13
CA LEU A 93 -5.43 -0.65 18.24
C LEU A 93 -3.93 -0.43 18.09
N MET A 94 -3.14 -1.43 18.52
CA MET A 94 -1.68 -1.30 18.47
C MET A 94 -1.23 -1.11 17.03
N PHE A 95 -1.85 -1.84 16.09
CA PHE A 95 -1.59 -1.75 14.66
C PHE A 95 -2.91 -1.70 13.89
N ILE A 96 -2.96 -0.84 12.87
CA ILE A 96 -4.02 -0.78 11.86
C ILE A 96 -3.37 -1.11 10.53
N ILE A 97 -3.64 -2.30 10.01
CA ILE A 97 -2.99 -2.83 8.80
C ILE A 97 -3.91 -2.66 7.59
N ASP A 98 -5.10 -3.25 7.63
CA ASP A 98 -6.14 -3.09 6.61
C ASP A 98 -7.34 -2.34 7.20
N ALA A 99 -7.48 -1.06 6.84
CA ALA A 99 -8.57 -0.22 7.32
C ALA A 99 -9.97 -0.75 6.97
N MET A 100 -10.12 -1.51 5.87
CA MET A 100 -11.40 -2.08 5.45
C MET A 100 -11.77 -3.27 6.33
N TYR A 101 -10.80 -4.13 6.63
CA TYR A 101 -10.97 -5.21 7.59
C TYR A 101 -11.28 -4.68 8.99
N GLU A 102 -10.52 -3.67 9.47
CA GLU A 102 -10.76 -3.06 10.79
C GLU A 102 -12.15 -2.42 10.89
N LEU A 103 -12.64 -1.79 9.81
CA LEU A 103 -13.99 -1.23 9.76
C LEU A 103 -15.04 -2.34 9.85
N ALA A 104 -14.86 -3.43 9.09
CA ALA A 104 -15.77 -4.58 9.13
C ALA A 104 -15.79 -5.20 10.53
N LEU A 105 -14.63 -5.33 11.18
CA LEU A 105 -14.50 -5.89 12.52
C LEU A 105 -15.20 -5.00 13.56
N LEU A 106 -15.00 -3.68 13.46
CA LEU A 106 -15.67 -2.70 14.31
C LEU A 106 -17.19 -2.81 14.21
N LEU A 107 -17.73 -2.97 13.00
CA LEU A 107 -19.16 -3.08 12.77
C LEU A 107 -19.72 -4.44 13.17
N HIS A 108 -18.96 -5.53 13.01
CA HIS A 108 -19.40 -6.90 13.31
C HIS A 108 -19.44 -7.21 14.82
N ASN A 109 -18.39 -6.86 15.57
CA ASN A 109 -18.16 -7.34 16.95
C ASN A 109 -18.99 -6.62 18.03
N ASN A 110 -20.32 -6.54 17.85
CA ASN A 110 -21.26 -5.92 18.78
C ASN A 110 -22.63 -6.62 18.77
N SER A 111 -23.40 -6.51 19.85
CA SER A 111 -24.75 -7.14 19.97
C SER A 111 -25.77 -6.68 18.91
N PHE A 112 -25.50 -5.56 18.25
CA PHE A 112 -26.28 -5.01 17.13
C PHE A 112 -25.38 -4.80 15.90
N GLY A 113 -24.45 -5.73 15.69
CA GLY A 113 -23.45 -5.64 14.63
C GLY A 113 -24.06 -5.63 13.24
N VAL A 114 -23.31 -5.06 12.29
CA VAL A 114 -23.69 -4.96 10.88
C VAL A 114 -22.65 -5.71 10.06
N GLU A 115 -23.06 -6.78 9.39
CA GLU A 115 -22.21 -7.52 8.47
C GLU A 115 -22.23 -6.91 7.07
N LEU A 116 -21.11 -7.03 6.36
CA LEU A 116 -21.05 -6.68 4.96
C LEU A 116 -21.94 -7.62 4.14
N THR A 117 -22.89 -7.02 3.43
CA THR A 117 -23.67 -7.70 2.40
C THR A 117 -22.91 -7.64 1.09
N ASP A 118 -22.54 -8.82 0.58
CA ASP A 118 -21.94 -8.96 -0.74
C ASP A 118 -22.96 -8.59 -1.82
N GLU A 119 -22.57 -7.70 -2.74
CA GLU A 119 -23.41 -7.25 -3.84
C GLU A 119 -22.62 -7.29 -5.16
N PRO A 120 -22.89 -8.26 -6.06
CA PRO A 120 -22.15 -8.46 -7.31
C PRO A 120 -22.17 -7.28 -8.30
N MET A 121 -23.07 -6.31 -8.10
CA MET A 121 -23.06 -5.09 -8.90
C MET A 121 -21.95 -4.10 -8.49
N PHE A 122 -21.32 -4.25 -7.32
CA PHE A 122 -20.11 -3.50 -6.99
C PHE A 122 -18.91 -4.27 -7.54
N CYS A 123 -18.32 -3.85 -8.65
CA CYS A 123 -17.32 -4.65 -9.35
C CYS A 123 -15.90 -4.14 -9.09
N THR A 124 -14.95 -5.07 -9.00
CA THR A 124 -13.51 -4.78 -8.94
C THR A 124 -12.92 -4.51 -10.32
N LEU A 125 -13.51 -5.05 -11.38
CA LEU A 125 -13.14 -4.82 -12.77
C LEU A 125 -14.34 -4.22 -13.53
N ALA A 126 -14.10 -3.16 -14.31
CA ALA A 126 -15.17 -2.37 -14.94
C ALA A 126 -15.85 -3.03 -16.17
N GLU A 127 -15.65 -4.33 -16.40
CA GLU A 127 -15.93 -4.96 -17.69
C GLU A 127 -17.37 -5.48 -17.88
N HIS A 128 -18.22 -5.47 -16.84
CA HIS A 128 -19.59 -6.01 -16.95
C HIS A 128 -20.67 -4.92 -17.04
N SER A 129 -21.58 -5.09 -18.02
CA SER A 129 -22.70 -4.16 -18.26
C SER A 129 -23.68 -4.04 -17.08
N SER A 130 -23.61 -4.92 -16.10
CA SER A 130 -24.42 -4.92 -14.87
C SER A 130 -23.79 -4.18 -13.68
N CYS A 131 -22.52 -3.76 -13.78
CA CYS A 131 -21.81 -3.09 -12.69
C CYS A 131 -22.38 -1.70 -12.37
N ILE A 132 -22.56 -1.40 -11.09
CA ILE A 132 -22.78 -0.05 -10.55
C ILE A 132 -21.44 0.67 -10.41
N THR A 133 -20.40 -0.04 -10.00
CA THR A 133 -19.04 0.49 -9.84
C THR A 133 -18.04 -0.39 -10.57
N GLY A 134 -16.89 0.18 -10.90
CA GLY A 134 -15.73 -0.55 -11.39
C GLY A 134 -14.45 0.15 -10.97
N TYR A 135 -13.35 -0.58 -10.83
CA TYR A 135 -12.03 0.03 -10.74
C TYR A 135 -11.45 0.20 -12.15
N VAL A 136 -10.93 1.38 -12.46
CA VAL A 136 -10.25 1.63 -13.73
C VAL A 136 -8.88 2.20 -13.43
N TYR A 137 -7.85 1.34 -13.56
CA TYR A 137 -6.48 1.81 -13.49
C TYR A 137 -6.16 2.66 -14.72
N ASP A 138 -5.99 3.97 -14.51
CA ASP A 138 -5.66 4.93 -15.57
C ASP A 138 -4.50 5.84 -15.12
N ASP A 139 -3.36 5.69 -15.79
CA ASP A 139 -2.17 6.52 -15.61
C ASP A 139 -1.93 7.48 -16.79
N SER A 140 -2.91 7.61 -17.70
CA SER A 140 -2.79 8.43 -18.91
C SER A 140 -2.68 9.93 -18.61
N GLU A 141 -3.33 10.39 -17.54
CA GLU A 141 -3.25 11.79 -17.08
C GLU A 141 -1.93 12.11 -16.35
N CYS A 142 -1.10 11.11 -16.05
CA CYS A 142 0.16 11.31 -15.36
C CYS A 142 1.23 11.89 -16.32
N THR A 143 1.53 13.18 -16.15
CA THR A 143 2.40 13.95 -17.06
C THR A 143 3.87 14.03 -16.64
N GLY A 144 4.23 13.48 -15.47
CA GLY A 144 5.60 13.44 -15.02
C GLY A 144 6.49 12.66 -15.98
N ASN A 145 7.76 13.07 -16.09
CA ASN A 145 8.79 12.32 -16.80
C ASN A 145 9.75 11.75 -15.75
N VAL A 146 9.79 10.42 -15.65
CA VAL A 146 10.62 9.69 -14.69
C VAL A 146 11.53 8.78 -15.48
N SER A 147 12.83 8.99 -15.32
CA SER A 147 13.89 8.20 -15.93
C SER A 147 14.62 7.37 -14.88
N SER A 148 15.41 6.38 -15.31
CA SER A 148 16.22 5.60 -14.37
C SER A 148 17.32 6.43 -13.71
N GLU A 149 17.68 7.58 -14.28
CA GLU A 149 18.58 8.53 -13.66
C GLU A 149 17.98 9.25 -12.45
N ASP A 150 16.65 9.39 -12.44
CA ASP A 150 15.90 10.09 -11.39
C ASP A 150 15.67 9.25 -10.13
N VAL A 151 15.80 7.92 -10.23
CA VAL A 151 15.39 6.97 -9.18
C VAL A 151 16.59 6.13 -8.73
N VAL A 152 16.85 6.12 -7.42
CA VAL A 152 17.83 5.21 -6.80
C VAL A 152 17.13 4.23 -5.88
N PHE A 153 17.40 2.95 -6.06
CA PHE A 153 16.96 1.87 -5.18
C PHE A 153 18.03 1.60 -4.13
N ALA A 154 17.70 1.87 -2.87
CA ALA A 154 18.55 1.67 -1.72
C ALA A 154 18.10 0.42 -0.96
N VAL A 155 18.82 -0.67 -1.18
CA VAL A 155 18.47 -2.00 -0.64
C VAL A 155 19.26 -2.25 0.65
N LYS A 156 18.56 -2.44 1.76
CA LYS A 156 19.16 -2.85 3.03
C LYS A 156 19.46 -4.34 2.99
N THR A 157 20.71 -4.72 3.24
CA THR A 157 21.16 -6.12 3.33
C THR A 157 22.14 -6.30 4.48
N TRP A 158 22.61 -7.53 4.68
CA TRP A 158 23.76 -7.85 5.51
C TRP A 158 24.54 -9.03 4.90
N ASN A 159 25.77 -9.26 5.38
CA ASN A 159 26.70 -10.22 4.79
C ASN A 159 26.14 -11.64 4.60
N GLY A 160 25.26 -12.11 5.50
CA GLY A 160 24.65 -13.44 5.43
C GLY A 160 23.65 -13.60 4.29
N ASN A 161 23.12 -12.49 3.75
CA ASN A 161 22.16 -12.48 2.65
C ASN A 161 22.80 -12.29 1.26
N HIS A 162 24.10 -11.99 1.20
CA HIS A 162 24.82 -11.72 -0.05
C HIS A 162 24.72 -12.87 -1.07
N GLN A 163 24.78 -14.12 -0.60
CA GLN A 163 24.79 -15.30 -1.45
C GLN A 163 23.40 -15.96 -1.58
N THR A 164 22.39 -15.49 -0.85
CA THR A 164 21.06 -16.11 -0.79
C THR A 164 19.98 -15.22 -1.38
N ARG A 165 19.87 -13.97 -0.93
CA ARG A 165 18.80 -13.06 -1.33
C ARG A 165 19.17 -12.15 -2.49
N ILE A 166 20.39 -11.59 -2.49
CA ILE A 166 20.83 -10.70 -3.57
C ILE A 166 20.84 -11.38 -4.95
N PRO A 167 21.22 -12.67 -5.12
CA PRO A 167 21.12 -13.34 -6.41
C PRO A 167 19.69 -13.45 -6.92
N ILE A 168 18.68 -13.50 -6.03
CA ILE A 168 17.27 -13.51 -6.42
C ILE A 168 16.85 -12.13 -6.91
N LEU A 169 17.25 -11.05 -6.22
CA LEU A 169 17.01 -9.68 -6.70
C LEU A 169 17.63 -9.44 -8.09
N LYS A 170 18.85 -9.93 -8.32
CA LYS A 170 19.55 -9.87 -9.63
C LYS A 170 18.91 -10.73 -10.72
N GLN A 171 18.19 -11.78 -10.36
CA GLN A 171 17.43 -12.62 -11.31
C GLN A 171 16.05 -12.06 -11.63
N THR A 172 15.54 -11.13 -10.80
CA THR A 172 14.18 -10.60 -10.91
C THR A 172 14.19 -9.16 -11.43
N TRP A 173 14.44 -8.19 -10.56
CA TRP A 173 14.20 -6.78 -10.88
C TRP A 173 15.46 -5.90 -10.90
N VAL A 174 16.57 -6.35 -10.31
CA VAL A 174 17.84 -5.61 -10.36
C VAL A 174 18.49 -5.81 -11.73
N SER A 175 18.63 -4.70 -12.47
CA SER A 175 19.26 -4.68 -13.79
C SER A 175 20.33 -3.61 -13.89
N LYS A 176 21.08 -3.61 -15.01
CA LYS A 176 22.09 -2.59 -15.33
C LYS A 176 21.50 -1.22 -15.69
N ASP A 177 20.20 -1.18 -16.00
CA ASP A 177 19.52 0.00 -16.55
C ASP A 177 18.89 0.88 -15.46
N ILE A 178 19.02 0.46 -14.19
CA ILE A 178 18.55 1.18 -13.00
C ILE A 178 19.68 1.39 -12.00
N GLN A 179 19.54 2.41 -11.15
CA GLN A 179 20.51 2.69 -10.09
C GLN A 179 20.14 1.93 -8.82
N VAL A 180 20.95 0.94 -8.45
CA VAL A 180 20.77 0.18 -7.20
C VAL A 180 22.02 0.30 -6.35
N ILE A 181 21.84 0.60 -5.07
CA ILE A 181 22.90 0.63 -4.06
C ILE A 181 22.51 -0.36 -2.96
N PHE A 182 23.36 -1.37 -2.75
CA PHE A 182 23.22 -2.31 -1.65
C PHE A 182 23.95 -1.76 -0.42
N PHE A 183 23.24 -1.56 0.67
CA PHE A 183 23.81 -1.08 1.94
C PHE A 183 23.94 -2.25 2.91
N SER A 184 25.18 -2.55 3.33
CA SER A 184 25.49 -3.71 4.17
C SER A 184 26.41 -3.37 5.34
N ASP A 185 26.51 -4.29 6.30
CA ASP A 185 27.47 -4.27 7.41
C ASP A 185 28.94 -4.46 6.97
N VAL A 186 29.17 -4.99 5.77
CA VAL A 186 30.50 -5.22 5.17
C VAL A 186 30.57 -4.74 3.73
N GLU A 187 31.77 -4.38 3.28
CA GLU A 187 32.06 -4.16 1.86
C GLU A 187 32.23 -5.51 1.15
N ASP A 188 31.49 -5.71 0.05
CA ASP A 188 31.64 -6.86 -0.84
C ASP A 188 31.84 -6.35 -2.27
N ARG A 189 32.96 -6.73 -2.90
CA ARG A 189 33.30 -6.27 -4.25
C ARG A 189 32.57 -7.04 -5.35
N ASN A 190 32.08 -8.25 -5.07
CA ASN A 190 31.34 -9.07 -6.02
C ASN A 190 29.89 -8.59 -6.17
N ILE A 191 29.39 -7.92 -5.12
CA ILE A 191 28.09 -7.27 -5.06
C ILE A 191 28.37 -5.88 -4.50
N PRO A 192 28.80 -4.90 -5.31
CA PRO A 192 29.32 -3.63 -4.81
C PRO A 192 28.41 -3.02 -3.73
N THR A 193 28.77 -3.24 -2.47
CA THR A 193 28.01 -2.75 -1.32
C THR A 193 28.63 -1.46 -0.79
N VAL A 194 27.78 -0.56 -0.33
CA VAL A 194 28.20 0.55 0.53
C VAL A 194 28.15 0.05 1.97
N LYS A 195 29.31 0.01 2.62
CA LYS A 195 29.38 -0.35 4.03
C LYS A 195 28.78 0.77 4.88
N VAL A 196 27.69 0.46 5.58
CA VAL A 196 27.16 1.27 6.67
C VAL A 196 27.71 0.68 7.97
N ASN A 197 28.32 1.51 8.82
CA ASN A 197 29.05 1.07 10.02
C ASN A 197 28.12 0.62 11.16
N VAL A 198 27.20 -0.29 10.85
CA VAL A 198 26.17 -0.85 11.74
C VAL A 198 26.16 -2.36 11.51
N GLU A 199 26.40 -3.12 12.58
CA GLU A 199 26.29 -4.58 12.54
C GLU A 199 24.84 -4.99 12.27
N ASN A 200 24.64 -6.22 11.79
CA ASN A 200 23.30 -6.74 11.57
C ASN A 200 22.53 -6.88 12.90
N THR A 201 21.33 -6.33 12.96
CA THR A 201 20.37 -6.48 14.07
C THR A 201 19.31 -7.51 13.69
N LYS A 202 18.69 -8.16 14.69
CA LYS A 202 17.67 -9.19 14.45
C LYS A 202 16.25 -8.64 14.32
N GLU A 203 15.97 -7.55 15.03
CA GLU A 203 14.66 -6.94 15.15
C GLU A 203 14.88 -5.45 14.87
N GLY A 204 14.32 -4.88 13.80
CA GLY A 204 14.48 -3.45 13.46
C GLY A 204 15.86 -3.03 12.93
N HIS A 205 15.89 -1.94 12.14
CA HIS A 205 17.08 -1.47 11.42
C HIS A 205 17.26 0.06 11.48
N CYS A 206 16.79 0.74 12.53
CA CYS A 206 16.77 2.21 12.58
C CYS A 206 18.14 2.86 12.32
N GLU A 207 19.20 2.44 13.01
CA GLU A 207 20.53 3.09 12.82
C GLU A 207 21.07 2.83 11.40
N LYS A 208 20.81 1.65 10.84
CA LYS A 208 21.17 1.34 9.45
C LYS A 208 20.43 2.27 8.48
N THR A 209 19.12 2.43 8.65
CA THR A 209 18.29 3.30 7.81
C THR A 209 18.67 4.77 7.95
N LEU A 210 18.95 5.25 9.16
CA LEU A 210 19.46 6.61 9.40
C LEU A 210 20.79 6.85 8.66
N ASN A 211 21.73 5.91 8.71
CA ASN A 211 23.01 6.03 8.01
C ASN A 211 22.83 6.05 6.47
N ILE A 212 21.84 5.33 5.94
CA ILE A 212 21.49 5.39 4.51
C ILE A 212 20.95 6.77 4.13
N LEU A 213 20.04 7.33 4.95
CA LEU A 213 19.51 8.68 4.75
C LEU A 213 20.62 9.73 4.81
N GLN A 214 21.54 9.62 5.76
CA GLN A 214 22.72 10.49 5.89
C GLN A 214 23.64 10.36 4.68
N TYR A 215 23.90 9.14 4.20
CA TYR A 215 24.68 8.91 2.98
C TYR A 215 24.10 9.71 1.80
N PHE A 216 22.80 9.58 1.54
CA PHE A 216 22.17 10.32 0.44
C PHE A 216 22.18 11.84 0.62
N ASN A 217 22.13 12.31 1.87
CA ASN A 217 22.24 13.73 2.20
C ASN A 217 23.68 14.27 2.04
N GLU A 218 24.71 13.45 2.25
CA GLU A 218 26.11 13.82 2.04
C GLU A 218 26.50 13.85 0.57
N ILE A 219 26.08 12.85 -0.21
CA ILE A 219 26.36 12.78 -1.65
C ILE A 219 25.43 13.67 -2.49
N ASN A 220 24.68 14.58 -1.83
CA ASN A 220 23.60 15.40 -2.36
C ASN A 220 24.03 16.27 -3.55
N ASN A 221 24.03 15.64 -4.72
CA ASN A 221 24.31 16.25 -6.00
C ASN A 221 23.03 16.60 -6.78
N ARG A 222 21.84 16.53 -6.15
CA ARG A 222 20.51 16.60 -6.78
C ARG A 222 20.34 15.72 -8.03
N LYS A 223 21.12 14.65 -8.17
CA LYS A 223 21.06 13.76 -9.34
C LYS A 223 19.83 12.87 -9.31
N TYR A 224 19.44 12.43 -8.13
CA TYR A 224 18.28 11.58 -7.90
C TYR A 224 17.14 12.40 -7.31
N LYS A 225 15.95 12.23 -7.88
CA LYS A 225 14.69 12.84 -7.41
C LYS A 225 14.00 11.95 -6.39
N TRP A 226 14.11 10.64 -6.55
CA TRP A 226 13.41 9.63 -5.76
C TRP A 226 14.40 8.60 -5.20
N ILE A 227 14.25 8.30 -3.91
CA ILE A 227 14.97 7.22 -3.22
C ILE A 227 13.93 6.17 -2.85
N VAL A 228 14.09 4.95 -3.35
CA VAL A 228 13.26 3.80 -3.01
C VAL A 228 14.01 3.00 -1.97
N LEU A 229 13.54 3.01 -0.72
CA LEU A 229 14.07 2.15 0.33
C LEU A 229 13.35 0.80 0.28
N ALA A 230 14.10 -0.30 0.24
CA ALA A 230 13.57 -1.66 0.22
C ALA A 230 14.46 -2.61 1.04
N ASP A 231 13.89 -3.74 1.46
CA ASP A 231 14.62 -4.83 2.09
C ASP A 231 15.16 -5.80 1.03
N ASP A 232 16.14 -6.62 1.39
CA ASP A 232 16.77 -7.58 0.47
C ASP A 232 15.89 -8.78 0.09
N ASP A 233 14.69 -8.89 0.68
CA ASP A 233 13.63 -9.85 0.36
C ASP A 233 12.35 -9.18 -0.19
N THR A 234 12.43 -7.94 -0.64
CA THR A 234 11.35 -7.24 -1.37
C THR A 234 11.46 -7.49 -2.88
N LEU A 235 10.41 -8.01 -3.50
CA LEU A 235 10.27 -8.06 -4.96
C LEU A 235 9.64 -6.77 -5.47
N LEU A 236 10.14 -6.23 -6.58
CA LEU A 236 9.66 -4.96 -7.15
C LEU A 236 9.34 -5.07 -8.65
N ASN A 237 8.18 -4.57 -9.05
CA ASN A 237 7.91 -4.18 -10.44
C ASN A 237 8.39 -2.74 -10.67
N VAL A 238 9.60 -2.60 -11.17
CA VAL A 238 10.27 -1.31 -11.42
C VAL A 238 9.50 -0.44 -12.42
N ALA A 239 8.90 -1.05 -13.44
CA ALA A 239 8.20 -0.31 -14.48
C ALA A 239 6.85 0.22 -13.97
N ALA A 240 6.07 -0.59 -13.24
CA ALA A 240 4.87 -0.11 -12.56
C ALA A 240 5.18 1.00 -11.56
N LEU A 241 6.31 0.90 -10.83
CA LEU A 241 6.77 1.97 -9.96
C LEU A 241 7.04 3.26 -10.74
N PHE A 242 7.76 3.20 -11.87
CA PHE A 242 8.05 4.39 -12.67
C PHE A 242 6.76 5.02 -13.21
N ARG A 243 5.78 4.21 -13.64
CA ARG A 243 4.44 4.70 -14.03
C ARG A 243 3.75 5.45 -12.90
N LEU A 244 3.74 4.89 -11.69
CA LEU A 244 3.20 5.57 -10.51
C LEU A 244 3.90 6.91 -10.26
N LEU A 245 5.23 6.96 -10.33
CA LEU A 245 5.99 8.18 -10.04
C LEU A 245 5.72 9.32 -11.03
N ARG A 246 5.25 9.03 -12.25
CA ARG A 246 4.81 10.07 -13.22
C ARG A 246 3.61 10.86 -12.71
N CYS A 247 2.86 10.33 -11.75
CA CYS A 247 1.69 10.97 -11.18
C CYS A 247 2.02 11.92 -10.01
N TYR A 248 3.29 11.96 -9.56
CA TYR A 248 3.70 12.73 -8.38
C TYR A 248 4.84 13.71 -8.70
N ASN A 249 4.88 14.81 -7.96
CA ASN A 249 5.96 15.80 -8.04
C ASN A 249 7.05 15.49 -7.01
N SER A 250 8.30 15.28 -7.43
CA SER A 250 9.43 14.98 -6.55
C SER A 250 9.83 16.11 -5.59
N GLU A 251 9.34 17.33 -5.82
CA GLU A 251 9.57 18.47 -4.91
C GLU A 251 8.54 18.52 -3.77
N SER A 252 7.44 17.78 -3.91
CA SER A 252 6.41 17.72 -2.88
C SER A 252 6.92 16.90 -1.68
N ARG A 253 6.61 17.37 -0.47
CA ARG A 253 6.96 16.65 0.77
C ARG A 253 5.92 15.59 1.07
N MET A 254 6.11 14.39 0.53
CA MET A 254 5.32 13.21 0.89
C MET A 254 6.17 11.94 0.82
N VAL A 255 5.69 10.85 1.40
CA VAL A 255 6.24 9.51 1.20
C VAL A 255 5.19 8.65 0.51
N LEU A 256 5.58 7.85 -0.49
CA LEU A 256 4.68 6.91 -1.17
C LEU A 256 4.97 5.49 -0.69
N GLY A 257 3.94 4.69 -0.45
CA GLY A 257 4.11 3.27 -0.11
C GLY A 257 2.86 2.67 0.51
N GLN A 258 3.01 1.51 1.15
CA GLN A 258 1.94 0.94 1.96
C GLN A 258 1.95 1.61 3.34
N ARG A 259 0.78 2.08 3.77
CA ARG A 259 0.63 2.90 4.98
C ARG A 259 -0.08 2.08 6.05
N TYR A 260 0.59 1.84 7.17
CA TYR A 260 -0.01 1.25 8.36
C TYR A 260 -0.18 2.32 9.44
N GLY A 261 -1.10 2.07 10.36
CA GLY A 261 -1.32 2.91 11.52
C GLY A 261 -0.75 2.27 12.78
N PHE A 262 -0.19 3.11 13.65
CA PHE A 262 0.33 2.68 14.96
C PHE A 262 -0.33 3.45 16.09
N HIS A 263 -0.77 2.71 17.11
CA HIS A 263 -1.26 3.24 18.38
C HIS A 263 -2.40 4.26 18.24
N PHE A 264 -3.27 4.05 17.25
CA PHE A 264 -4.41 4.92 17.05
C PHE A 264 -5.43 4.72 18.18
N ASN A 265 -5.82 5.84 18.80
CA ASN A 265 -6.98 5.87 19.69
C ASN A 265 -8.26 5.64 18.88
N ALA A 266 -9.35 5.24 19.53
CA ALA A 266 -10.61 4.92 18.85
C ALA A 266 -11.13 6.08 17.97
N ASP A 267 -10.91 7.33 18.38
CA ASP A 267 -11.34 8.51 17.63
C ASP A 267 -10.33 8.99 16.56
N GLY A 268 -9.18 8.33 16.45
CA GLY A 268 -8.13 8.63 15.49
C GLY A 268 -7.36 9.93 15.75
N THR A 269 -7.50 10.56 16.92
CA THR A 269 -6.84 11.85 17.24
C THR A 269 -5.44 11.69 17.82
N GLY A 270 -5.11 10.51 18.33
CA GLY A 270 -3.76 10.11 18.73
C GLY A 270 -3.32 8.88 17.96
N GLY A 271 -2.02 8.61 17.96
CA GLY A 271 -1.38 7.63 17.07
C GLY A 271 -0.71 8.31 15.88
N PHE A 272 -0.11 7.51 14.99
CA PHE A 272 0.49 8.02 13.76
C PHE A 272 0.54 6.95 12.67
N ASP A 273 0.61 7.42 11.43
CA ASP A 273 0.84 6.57 10.25
C ASP A 273 2.33 6.33 10.03
N TYR A 274 2.70 5.19 9.48
CA TYR A 274 4.06 4.88 9.05
C TYR A 274 4.08 4.12 7.70
N PRO A 275 5.09 4.36 6.85
CA PRO A 275 5.26 3.61 5.61
C PRO A 275 5.98 2.29 5.91
N THR A 276 5.40 1.15 5.56
CA THR A 276 6.06 -0.14 5.79
C THR A 276 7.26 -0.27 4.85
N LEU A 277 8.46 -0.41 5.42
CA LEU A 277 9.69 -0.43 4.60
C LEU A 277 9.95 -1.78 3.94
N GLY A 278 9.39 -2.88 4.46
CA GLY A 278 9.48 -4.19 3.82
C GLY A 278 8.70 -4.23 2.51
N ALA A 279 7.55 -3.57 2.42
CA ALA A 279 6.83 -3.34 1.17
C ALA A 279 7.65 -2.51 0.17
N GLY A 280 8.71 -1.83 0.62
CA GLY A 280 9.34 -0.76 -0.11
C GLY A 280 8.56 0.56 0.03
N ALA A 281 9.29 1.67 0.11
CA ALA A 281 8.70 3.00 0.17
C ALA A 281 9.55 4.02 -0.59
N VAL A 282 8.88 5.02 -1.18
CA VAL A 282 9.51 6.04 -2.01
C VAL A 282 9.58 7.36 -1.27
N PHE A 283 10.79 7.89 -1.18
CA PHE A 283 11.12 9.14 -0.54
C PHE A 283 11.64 10.14 -1.58
N PRO A 284 10.95 11.26 -1.81
CA PRO A 284 11.50 12.37 -2.57
C PRO A 284 12.75 12.93 -1.89
N SER A 285 13.71 13.42 -2.67
CA SER A 285 14.98 13.96 -2.15
C SER A 285 14.82 15.01 -1.02
N PRO A 286 13.88 15.98 -1.09
CA PRO A 286 13.64 16.91 0.02
C PRO A 286 13.22 16.24 1.34
N VAL A 287 12.51 15.11 1.27
CA VAL A 287 12.09 14.34 2.45
C VAL A 287 13.27 13.59 3.04
N VAL A 288 14.13 12.99 2.20
CA VAL A 288 15.37 12.34 2.64
C VAL A 288 16.28 13.32 3.39
N SER A 289 16.51 14.52 2.85
CA SER A 289 17.30 15.55 3.53
C SER A 289 16.68 15.98 4.86
N THR A 290 15.34 16.02 4.94
CA THR A 290 14.64 16.33 6.20
C THR A 290 14.87 15.22 7.23
N LEU A 291 14.58 13.97 6.86
CA LEU A 291 14.72 12.81 7.75
C LEU A 291 16.16 12.60 8.21
N ALA A 292 17.17 12.79 7.34
CA ALA A 292 18.58 12.68 7.71
C ALA A 292 18.99 13.62 8.85
N PHE A 293 18.26 14.74 9.03
CA PHE A 293 18.49 15.71 10.10
C PHE A 293 17.64 15.45 11.34
N ILE A 294 16.36 15.09 11.17
CA ILE A 294 15.41 15.00 12.30
C ILE A 294 15.30 13.61 12.93
N LEU A 295 15.55 12.53 12.16
CA LEU A 295 15.36 11.16 12.63
C LEU A 295 16.39 10.85 13.73
N GLN A 296 15.91 10.40 14.89
CA GLN A 296 16.74 9.88 15.96
C GLN A 296 16.22 8.50 16.36
N CYS A 297 17.15 7.54 16.39
CA CYS A 297 16.86 6.17 16.79
C CYS A 297 16.95 6.03 18.31
N THR A 298 15.93 5.45 18.93
CA THR A 298 15.94 5.12 20.36
C THR A 298 16.96 4.02 20.69
N SER A 299 17.15 3.10 19.75
CA SER A 299 18.18 2.07 19.74
C SER A 299 18.53 1.69 18.30
N LYS A 300 19.62 0.94 18.12
CA LYS A 300 20.09 0.53 16.78
C LYS A 300 19.09 -0.36 16.05
N ASP A 301 18.41 -1.17 16.85
CA ASP A 301 17.43 -2.21 16.53
C ASP A 301 15.98 -1.71 16.70
N ALA A 302 15.75 -0.40 16.83
CA ALA A 302 14.39 0.13 16.79
C ALA A 302 13.74 -0.14 15.41
N PRO A 303 12.41 -0.35 15.34
CA PRO A 303 11.68 -0.44 14.07
C PRO A 303 11.85 0.86 13.29
N ASP A 304 12.47 0.77 12.12
CA ASP A 304 12.89 1.91 11.32
C ASP A 304 11.70 2.59 10.63
N ASP A 305 10.78 1.80 10.12
CA ASP A 305 9.52 2.25 9.52
C ASP A 305 8.67 3.09 10.49
N MET A 306 8.43 2.59 11.71
CA MET A 306 7.69 3.30 12.76
C MET A 306 8.44 4.54 13.25
N SER A 307 9.77 4.46 13.38
CA SER A 307 10.59 5.62 13.74
C SER A 307 10.45 6.71 12.69
N ILE A 308 10.53 6.38 11.41
CA ILE A 308 10.28 7.32 10.31
C ILE A 308 8.86 7.89 10.40
N GLY A 309 7.83 7.05 10.56
CA GLY A 309 6.44 7.48 10.67
C GLY A 309 6.20 8.51 11.77
N PHE A 310 6.80 8.31 12.94
CA PHE A 310 6.73 9.26 14.05
C PHE A 310 7.30 10.64 13.67
N TYR A 311 8.47 10.69 13.04
CA TYR A 311 9.09 11.96 12.64
C TYR A 311 8.39 12.62 11.45
N LEU A 312 7.84 11.84 10.50
CA LEU A 312 7.01 12.35 9.42
C LEU A 312 5.74 13.01 9.98
N SER A 313 5.06 12.34 10.90
CA SER A 313 3.85 12.85 11.56
C SER A 313 4.11 14.16 12.30
N ASN A 314 5.21 14.25 13.06
CA ASN A 314 5.58 15.47 13.79
C ASN A 314 6.05 16.62 12.87
N SER A 315 6.29 16.34 11.59
CA SER A 315 6.75 17.31 10.60
C SER A 315 5.69 17.65 9.55
N ASP A 316 4.45 17.20 9.75
CA ASP A 316 3.33 17.35 8.81
C ASP A 316 3.66 16.84 7.38
N ILE A 317 4.49 15.80 7.28
CA ILE A 317 4.81 15.16 5.99
C ILE A 317 3.88 13.95 5.81
N PRO A 318 2.91 14.00 4.88
CA PRO A 318 1.96 12.92 4.69
C PRO A 318 2.61 11.68 4.06
N ILE A 319 2.07 10.53 4.44
CA ILE A 319 2.29 9.26 3.74
C ILE A 319 1.09 9.04 2.83
N VAL A 320 1.33 8.97 1.53
CA VAL A 320 0.33 8.65 0.52
C VAL A 320 0.31 7.13 0.36
N HIS A 321 -0.79 6.54 0.79
CA HIS A 321 -1.03 5.11 0.62
C HIS A 321 -1.19 4.77 -0.87
N SER A 322 -0.55 3.68 -1.31
CA SER A 322 -0.79 3.05 -2.60
C SER A 322 -1.16 1.58 -2.41
N SER A 323 -2.25 1.16 -3.06
CA SER A 323 -2.76 -0.21 -3.08
C SER A 323 -1.89 -1.18 -3.90
N SER A 324 -0.77 -0.72 -4.46
CA SER A 324 0.18 -1.56 -5.22
C SER A 324 1.39 -2.00 -4.40
N PHE A 325 1.59 -1.50 -3.18
CA PHE A 325 2.71 -1.89 -2.31
C PHE A 325 2.26 -2.85 -1.21
N HIS A 326 3.03 -3.91 -0.97
CA HIS A 326 2.62 -4.99 -0.04
C HIS A 326 3.75 -5.47 0.87
N GLN A 327 3.55 -5.30 2.18
CA GLN A 327 4.40 -5.80 3.27
C GLN A 327 4.27 -7.31 3.46
N ALA A 328 3.18 -7.91 2.95
CA ALA A 328 2.88 -9.33 3.05
C ALA A 328 3.01 -10.01 1.66
N PRO A 329 3.22 -11.34 1.62
CA PRO A 329 3.35 -12.05 0.35
C PRO A 329 2.02 -12.04 -0.38
N SER A 330 2.03 -12.21 -1.72
CA SER A 330 0.79 -12.14 -2.52
C SER A 330 -0.30 -13.12 -2.07
N SER A 331 0.07 -14.26 -1.48
CA SER A 331 -0.88 -15.23 -0.88
C SER A 331 -1.69 -14.70 0.30
N SER A 332 -1.32 -13.53 0.85
CA SER A 332 -2.07 -12.84 1.91
C SER A 332 -3.22 -11.99 1.38
N TYR A 333 -3.35 -11.82 0.05
CA TYR A 333 -4.33 -10.93 -0.55
C TYR A 333 -5.33 -11.72 -1.39
N ALA A 334 -6.56 -11.20 -1.46
CA ALA A 334 -7.62 -11.80 -2.28
C ALA A 334 -7.29 -11.69 -3.78
N HIS A 335 -7.74 -12.67 -4.56
CA HIS A 335 -7.47 -12.72 -6.00
C HIS A 335 -7.93 -11.43 -6.72
N ASP A 336 -9.18 -11.02 -6.54
CA ASP A 336 -9.73 -9.84 -7.21
C ASP A 336 -8.96 -8.54 -6.89
N TYR A 337 -8.40 -8.45 -5.68
CA TYR A 337 -7.58 -7.31 -5.27
C TYR A 337 -6.24 -7.28 -6.03
N LEU A 338 -5.60 -8.43 -6.22
CA LEU A 338 -4.31 -8.54 -6.92
C LEU A 338 -4.39 -8.26 -8.42
N HIS A 339 -5.58 -8.39 -9.02
CA HIS A 339 -5.79 -8.27 -10.46
C HIS A 339 -6.43 -6.94 -10.90
N LYS A 340 -6.79 -6.05 -9.96
CA LYS A 340 -7.43 -4.76 -10.29
C LYS A 340 -6.47 -3.73 -10.92
N MET A 341 -5.17 -3.86 -10.62
CA MET A 341 -4.14 -2.92 -11.07
C MET A 341 -2.76 -3.59 -11.06
N PRO A 342 -1.74 -2.95 -11.65
CA PRO A 342 -0.37 -3.44 -11.55
C PRO A 342 0.15 -3.38 -10.11
N MET A 343 0.66 -4.52 -9.64
CA MET A 343 1.31 -4.60 -8.33
C MET A 343 2.74 -4.06 -8.45
N ILE A 344 3.18 -3.27 -7.46
CA ILE A 344 4.53 -2.70 -7.40
C ILE A 344 5.44 -3.57 -6.55
N SER A 345 4.96 -4.13 -5.45
CA SER A 345 5.84 -4.92 -4.57
C SER A 345 5.13 -6.03 -3.82
N PHE A 346 5.91 -7.03 -3.44
CA PHE A 346 5.55 -8.01 -2.41
C PHE A 346 6.74 -8.26 -1.49
N HIS A 347 6.45 -8.38 -0.20
CA HIS A 347 7.39 -8.78 0.83
C HIS A 347 6.84 -9.98 1.59
N SER A 348 7.55 -11.06 1.84
CA SER A 348 8.98 -11.29 1.63
C SER A 348 9.15 -12.59 0.84
N PHE A 349 10.39 -13.04 0.68
CA PHE A 349 10.71 -14.37 0.13
C PHE A 349 10.23 -15.54 1.03
N PHE A 350 9.58 -15.25 2.16
CA PHE A 350 8.97 -16.28 3.00
C PHE A 350 7.61 -16.72 2.43
N ASN A 351 7.27 -18.00 2.64
CA ASN A 351 5.98 -18.59 2.26
C ASN A 351 5.68 -18.62 0.74
N GLY A 352 6.69 -18.93 -0.07
CA GLY A 352 6.52 -19.17 -1.51
C GLY A 352 7.85 -19.21 -2.26
N ASN A 353 7.81 -19.47 -3.57
CA ASN A 353 8.96 -19.30 -4.43
C ASN A 353 8.99 -17.85 -4.94
N PRO A 354 10.00 -17.04 -4.58
CA PRO A 354 10.05 -15.63 -4.99
C PRO A 354 10.18 -15.44 -6.50
N LEU A 355 10.78 -16.38 -7.23
CA LEU A 355 10.88 -16.30 -8.69
C LEU A 355 9.51 -16.50 -9.33
N GLU A 356 8.76 -17.52 -8.90
CA GLU A 356 7.38 -17.75 -9.39
C GLU A 356 6.47 -16.59 -9.01
N ASN A 357 6.60 -16.04 -7.80
CA ASN A 357 5.84 -14.88 -7.36
C ASN A 357 6.10 -13.65 -8.24
N PHE A 358 7.38 -13.39 -8.53
CA PHE A 358 7.77 -12.32 -9.42
C PHE A 358 7.20 -12.52 -10.82
N GLU A 359 7.40 -13.70 -11.42
CA GLU A 359 6.90 -14.04 -12.76
C GLU A 359 5.37 -13.91 -12.86
N GLN A 360 4.64 -14.31 -11.82
CA GLN A 360 3.18 -14.31 -11.84
C GLN A 360 2.56 -12.91 -11.63
N TYR A 361 3.12 -12.09 -10.73
CA TYR A 361 2.45 -10.87 -10.27
C TYR A 361 3.20 -9.57 -10.54
N LEU A 362 4.52 -9.61 -10.76
CA LEU A 362 5.37 -8.41 -10.81
C LEU A 362 6.16 -8.25 -12.10
N LYS A 363 6.41 -9.33 -12.84
CA LYS A 363 7.04 -9.26 -14.14
C LYS A 363 6.05 -8.65 -15.11
N GLU A 364 6.43 -7.55 -15.74
CA GLU A 364 5.65 -7.01 -16.84
C GLU A 364 5.64 -8.00 -18.02
N GLU A 365 4.53 -8.69 -18.21
CA GLU A 365 3.84 -8.67 -19.50
C GLU A 365 2.67 -7.71 -19.34
N PHE A 366 2.95 -6.40 -19.42
CA PHE A 366 1.83 -5.49 -19.58
C PHE A 366 1.26 -5.75 -20.97
N LEU A 367 0.09 -6.38 -20.99
CA LEU A 367 -0.78 -6.56 -22.15
C LEU A 367 -0.83 -5.25 -22.95
N LYS A 368 0.04 -5.15 -23.96
CA LYS A 368 -0.34 -4.52 -25.20
C LYS A 368 -1.39 -5.43 -25.83
N ASN A 369 -2.63 -5.30 -25.38
CA ASN A 369 -3.79 -5.71 -26.18
C ASN A 369 -4.00 -4.76 -27.37
N ASP A 370 -2.92 -4.23 -27.94
CA ASP A 370 -2.91 -3.59 -29.25
C ASP A 370 -2.51 -4.57 -30.37
N GLU A 371 -2.13 -5.82 -30.04
CA GLU A 371 -1.75 -6.83 -31.07
C GLU A 371 -2.65 -8.09 -31.13
N GLU A 372 -3.52 -8.36 -30.14
CA GLU A 372 -4.50 -9.46 -30.23
C GLU A 372 -5.83 -9.08 -30.91
N GLU A 373 -6.24 -7.80 -30.90
CA GLU A 373 -7.42 -7.37 -31.67
C GLU A 373 -7.18 -7.39 -33.19
N GLU A 374 -5.93 -7.18 -33.65
CA GLU A 374 -5.64 -7.20 -35.09
C GLU A 374 -5.58 -8.62 -35.68
N HIS A 375 -5.31 -9.64 -34.84
CA HIS A 375 -5.24 -11.03 -35.28
C HIS A 375 -6.61 -11.74 -35.28
N LEU A 376 -7.56 -11.31 -34.45
CA LEU A 376 -8.95 -11.77 -34.46
C LEU A 376 -9.79 -11.07 -35.54
N ALA A 377 -9.57 -9.78 -35.79
CA ALA A 377 -10.27 -9.04 -36.86
C ALA A 377 -9.88 -9.48 -38.29
N LYS A 378 -8.70 -10.08 -38.49
CA LYS A 378 -8.25 -10.61 -39.79
C LYS A 378 -8.67 -12.05 -40.08
N ARG A 379 -9.43 -12.70 -39.18
CA ARG A 379 -10.01 -14.04 -39.42
C ARG A 379 -11.50 -14.03 -39.77
N GLU A 380 -12.16 -12.87 -39.70
CA GLU A 380 -13.58 -12.70 -40.06
C GLU A 380 -13.83 -11.73 -41.24
N LEU A 381 -12.81 -11.49 -42.07
CA LEU A 381 -12.90 -10.85 -43.39
C LEU A 381 -12.31 -11.78 -44.44
#